data_AF-A0A959JNF7-F1
#
_entry.id   AF-A0A959JNF7-F1
#
_cell.length_a   1.000
_cell.length_b   1.000
_cell.length_c   1.000
_cell.angle_alpha   90.00
_cell.angle_beta   90.00
_cell.angle_gamma   90.00
#
_symmetry.space_group_name_H-M   'P 1'
#
loop_
_entity.id
_entity.type
_entity.pdbx_description
1 polymer ?
#
loop_
_entity_poly.entity_id
_entity_poly.type
_entity_poly.pdbx_seq_one_letter_code
_entity_poly.pdbx_strand_id
1 'polypeptide(L)'
;MEDKNWIGANIWYVIGAMALGFFMIRFVPVGRFLLIALLVLVPIAGLMYFIFQRFSGNTSNTKGQEQTALSDRIKQCNTSIEQLNKELKAIDNSLEELEKELLQTADLPKATVAKTQALITSFKEEKELRLAKIRFYVACREKLEMLHRNHTLTRSLQSKMEQLKQLKESHYEELAEMESLRSDVNYQQGFFESFDQLSLRVLNTESIRDTELLHKELEKMVDEI
;
A
#
# COMPACT_ATOMS: atom_id res chain seq x y z
N MET A 1 -1.75 -0.49 -26.75
CA MET A 1 -3.17 -0.57 -27.16
C MET A 1 -3.50 -1.97 -27.71
N GLU A 2 -3.01 -3.05 -27.09
CA GLU A 2 -3.07 -4.40 -27.70
C GLU A 2 -3.86 -5.46 -26.90
N ASP A 3 -4.31 -5.16 -25.67
CA ASP A 3 -4.98 -6.18 -24.83
C ASP A 3 -6.48 -6.37 -25.11
N LYS A 4 -7.09 -5.48 -25.92
CA LYS A 4 -8.55 -5.53 -26.17
C LYS A 4 -8.95 -6.58 -27.22
N ASN A 5 -8.01 -7.02 -28.05
CA ASN A 5 -8.28 -7.98 -29.14
C ASN A 5 -8.23 -9.45 -28.69
N TRP A 6 -7.54 -9.75 -27.58
CA TRP A 6 -7.43 -11.12 -27.07
C TRP A 6 -8.75 -11.64 -26.47
N ILE A 7 -9.52 -10.76 -25.81
CA ILE A 7 -10.82 -11.11 -25.22
C ILE A 7 -11.89 -11.25 -26.32
N GLY A 8 -11.87 -10.36 -27.32
CA GLY A 8 -12.84 -10.38 -28.42
C GLY A 8 -12.75 -11.62 -29.30
N ALA A 9 -11.53 -12.08 -29.61
CA ALA A 9 -11.32 -13.30 -30.41
C ALA A 9 -11.80 -14.57 -29.68
N ASN A 10 -11.55 -14.67 -28.37
CA ASN A 10 -11.99 -15.81 -27.57
C ASN A 10 -13.52 -15.88 -27.43
N ILE A 11 -14.21 -14.73 -27.37
CA ILE A 11 -15.69 -14.69 -27.33
C ILE A 11 -16.29 -15.23 -28.63
N TRP A 12 -15.72 -14.89 -29.79
CA TRP A 12 -16.19 -15.41 -31.09
C TRP A 12 -15.97 -16.93 -31.24
N TYR A 13 -14.87 -17.48 -30.70
CA TYR A 13 -14.65 -18.92 -30.65
C TYR A 13 -15.67 -19.64 -29.76
N VAL A 14 -16.00 -19.08 -28.60
CA VAL A 14 -17.01 -19.66 -27.68
C VAL A 14 -18.40 -19.61 -28.30
N ILE A 15 -18.78 -18.50 -28.95
CA ILE A 15 -20.06 -18.35 -29.64
C ILE A 15 -20.14 -19.33 -30.83
N GLY A 16 -19.06 -19.47 -31.60
CA GLY A 16 -18.97 -20.42 -32.72
C GLY A 16 -19.10 -21.88 -32.26
N ALA A 17 -18.44 -22.25 -31.16
CA ALA A 17 -18.54 -23.59 -30.57
C ALA A 17 -19.96 -23.89 -30.03
N MET A 18 -20.62 -22.90 -29.43
CA MET A 18 -22.02 -23.03 -28.98
C MET A 18 -22.99 -23.23 -30.15
N ALA A 19 -22.82 -22.48 -31.25
CA ALA A 19 -23.66 -22.60 -32.45
C ALA A 19 -23.48 -23.97 -33.14
N LEU A 20 -22.25 -24.46 -33.25
CA LEU A 20 -21.93 -25.78 -33.80
C LEU A 20 -22.51 -26.93 -32.94
N GLY A 21 -22.41 -26.81 -31.61
CA GLY A 21 -23.02 -27.76 -30.69
C GLY A 21 -24.55 -27.80 -30.81
N PHE A 22 -25.19 -26.64 -30.96
CA PHE A 22 -26.64 -26.54 -31.16
C PHE A 22 -27.09 -27.18 -32.48
N PHE A 23 -26.31 -27.03 -33.56
CA PHE A 23 -26.62 -27.63 -34.85
C PHE A 23 -26.47 -29.17 -34.83
N MET A 24 -25.48 -29.71 -34.11
CA MET A 24 -25.30 -31.16 -33.96
C MET A 24 -26.39 -31.86 -33.14
N ILE A 25 -27.02 -31.18 -32.17
CA ILE A 25 -28.14 -31.72 -31.37
C ILE A 25 -29.37 -32.05 -32.24
N ARG A 26 -29.50 -31.44 -33.42
CA ARG A 26 -30.60 -31.70 -34.35
C ARG A 26 -30.54 -33.11 -34.95
N PHE A 27 -29.36 -33.68 -35.17
CA PHE A 27 -29.17 -34.90 -35.98
C PHE A 27 -29.09 -36.22 -35.19
N VAL A 28 -28.78 -36.23 -33.89
CA VAL A 28 -28.60 -37.47 -33.11
C VAL A 28 -29.63 -37.58 -31.97
N PRO A 29 -30.68 -38.41 -32.09
CA PRO A 29 -31.77 -38.46 -31.11
C PRO A 29 -31.38 -39.13 -29.77
N VAL A 30 -30.41 -40.03 -29.74
CA VAL A 30 -30.08 -40.85 -28.55
C VAL A 30 -29.05 -40.17 -27.61
N GLY A 31 -28.35 -39.13 -28.06
CA GLY A 31 -27.33 -38.41 -27.29
C GLY A 31 -27.74 -37.02 -26.77
N ARG A 32 -28.99 -36.59 -27.00
CA ARG A 32 -29.43 -35.20 -26.75
C ARG A 32 -29.27 -34.76 -25.30
N PHE A 33 -29.63 -35.62 -24.36
CA PHE A 33 -29.54 -35.28 -22.94
C PHE A 33 -28.09 -35.12 -22.47
N LEU A 34 -27.17 -35.95 -22.98
CA LEU A 34 -25.74 -35.86 -22.66
C LEU A 34 -25.10 -34.59 -23.25
N LEU A 35 -25.46 -34.22 -24.48
CA LEU A 35 -24.94 -32.99 -25.11
C LEU A 35 -25.49 -31.72 -24.45
N ILE A 36 -26.77 -31.69 -24.09
CA ILE A 36 -27.35 -30.54 -23.37
C ILE A 36 -26.72 -30.42 -21.98
N ALA A 37 -26.53 -31.53 -21.26
CA ALA A 37 -25.87 -31.53 -19.97
C ALA A 37 -24.44 -30.98 -20.07
N LEU A 38 -23.65 -31.42 -21.06
CA LEU A 38 -22.29 -30.94 -21.28
C LEU A 38 -22.25 -29.44 -21.63
N LEU A 39 -23.17 -28.98 -22.50
CA LEU A 39 -23.24 -27.59 -22.95
C LEU A 39 -23.62 -26.61 -21.84
N VAL A 40 -24.36 -27.08 -20.82
CA VAL A 40 -24.70 -26.30 -19.63
C VAL A 40 -23.60 -26.37 -18.57
N LEU A 41 -22.89 -27.49 -18.44
CA LEU A 41 -21.86 -27.66 -17.43
C LEU A 41 -20.60 -26.82 -17.69
N VAL A 42 -20.19 -26.69 -18.95
CA VAL A 42 -19.00 -25.92 -19.36
C VAL A 42 -19.09 -24.42 -18.97
N PRO A 43 -20.19 -23.68 -19.27
CA PRO A 43 -20.31 -22.29 -18.86
C PRO A 43 -20.46 -22.13 -17.34
N ILE A 44 -21.09 -23.09 -16.65
CA ILE A 44 -21.19 -23.07 -15.19
C ILE A 44 -19.81 -23.25 -14.54
N ALA A 45 -19.03 -24.22 -15.01
CA ALA A 45 -17.66 -24.42 -14.54
C ALA A 45 -16.77 -23.22 -14.88
N GLY A 46 -16.94 -22.62 -16.07
CA GLY A 46 -16.25 -21.39 -16.46
C GLY A 46 -16.59 -20.19 -15.59
N LEU A 47 -17.88 -20.00 -15.26
CA LEU A 47 -18.33 -18.95 -14.33
C LEU A 47 -17.80 -19.21 -12.92
N MET A 48 -17.84 -20.45 -12.45
CA MET A 48 -17.32 -20.83 -11.14
C MET A 48 -15.81 -20.58 -11.06
N TYR A 49 -15.06 -20.95 -12.11
CA TYR A 49 -13.63 -20.69 -12.22
C TYR A 49 -13.32 -19.20 -12.31
N PHE A 50 -14.11 -18.42 -13.06
CA PHE A 50 -13.92 -16.96 -13.19
C PHE A 50 -14.23 -16.23 -11.88
N ILE A 51 -15.26 -16.64 -11.15
CA ILE A 51 -15.57 -16.12 -9.80
C ILE A 51 -14.43 -16.50 -8.84
N PHE A 52 -13.96 -17.74 -8.88
CA PHE A 52 -12.85 -18.19 -8.04
C PHE A 52 -11.54 -17.47 -8.39
N GLN A 53 -11.27 -17.19 -9.67
CA GLN A 53 -10.09 -16.45 -10.12
C GLN A 53 -10.17 -14.96 -9.77
N ARG A 54 -11.37 -14.36 -9.78
CA ARG A 54 -11.55 -12.97 -9.34
C ARG A 54 -11.45 -12.82 -7.82
N PHE A 55 -11.71 -13.88 -7.07
CA PHE A 55 -11.41 -13.95 -5.63
C PHE A 55 -9.98 -14.39 -5.32
N SER A 56 -9.34 -15.19 -6.17
CA SER A 56 -7.99 -15.75 -5.97
C SER A 56 -6.87 -14.88 -6.58
N GLY A 57 -7.21 -13.84 -7.34
CA GLY A 57 -6.27 -12.88 -7.94
C GLY A 57 -5.68 -11.84 -6.98
N ASN A 58 -5.46 -12.18 -5.70
CA ASN A 58 -4.84 -11.28 -4.72
C ASN A 58 -3.40 -11.70 -4.37
N THR A 59 -2.59 -11.97 -5.39
CA THR A 59 -1.17 -12.36 -5.26
C THR A 59 -0.29 -11.38 -6.03
N SER A 60 -0.19 -10.14 -5.53
CA SER A 60 0.94 -9.23 -5.80
C SER A 60 1.06 -8.03 -4.84
N ASN A 61 0.43 -8.05 -3.67
CA ASN A 61 0.45 -6.92 -2.73
C ASN A 61 0.92 -7.33 -1.33
N THR A 62 2.22 -7.57 -1.16
CA THR A 62 2.85 -7.71 0.18
C THR A 62 2.50 -6.53 1.11
N LYS A 63 2.35 -5.32 0.56
CA LYS A 63 1.96 -4.11 1.33
C LYS A 63 0.50 -4.10 1.80
N GLY A 64 -0.42 -4.67 1.00
CA GLY A 64 -1.84 -4.77 1.37
C GLY A 64 -2.09 -5.92 2.34
N GLN A 65 -1.39 -7.04 2.14
CA GLN A 65 -1.56 -8.26 2.94
C GLN A 65 -1.21 -8.07 4.42
N GLU A 66 -0.14 -7.33 4.74
CA GLU A 66 0.22 -7.00 6.13
C GLU A 66 -0.83 -6.11 6.82
N GLN A 67 -1.37 -5.13 6.08
CA GLN A 67 -2.37 -4.21 6.61
C GLN A 67 -3.72 -4.91 6.81
N THR A 68 -4.11 -5.78 5.88
CA THR A 68 -5.28 -6.64 6.00
C THR A 68 -5.15 -7.61 7.17
N ALA A 69 -4.00 -8.29 7.31
CA ALA A 69 -3.77 -9.25 8.39
C ALA A 69 -3.83 -8.59 9.78
N LEU A 70 -3.36 -7.34 9.92
CA LEU A 70 -3.45 -6.61 11.18
C LEU A 70 -4.89 -6.18 11.47
N SER A 71 -5.63 -5.71 10.46
CA SER A 71 -7.05 -5.38 10.61
C SER A 71 -7.92 -6.59 10.96
N ASP A 72 -7.59 -7.76 10.39
CA ASP A 72 -8.29 -9.01 10.69
C ASP A 72 -8.07 -9.44 12.13
N ARG A 73 -6.84 -9.28 12.65
CA ARG A 73 -6.54 -9.56 14.08
C ARG A 73 -7.25 -8.59 15.03
N ILE A 74 -7.34 -7.31 14.69
CA ILE A 74 -8.11 -6.32 15.47
C ILE A 74 -9.60 -6.71 15.47
N LYS A 75 -10.14 -7.09 14.31
CA LYS A 75 -11.53 -7.56 14.19
C LYS A 75 -11.77 -8.81 15.02
N GLN A 76 -10.85 -9.78 14.99
CA GLN A 76 -10.92 -10.98 15.81
C GLN A 76 -10.93 -10.64 17.31
N CYS A 77 -10.08 -9.72 17.76
CA CYS A 77 -10.09 -9.26 19.17
C CYS A 77 -11.44 -8.66 19.54
N ASN A 78 -12.03 -7.82 18.68
CA ASN A 78 -13.34 -7.22 18.94
C ASN A 78 -14.46 -8.27 19.01
N THR A 79 -14.45 -9.26 18.10
CA THR A 79 -15.42 -10.36 18.13
C THR A 79 -15.29 -11.19 19.41
N SER A 80 -14.07 -11.51 19.84
CA SER A 80 -13.84 -12.22 21.11
C SER A 80 -14.30 -11.41 22.33
N ILE A 81 -14.05 -10.09 22.35
CA ILE A 81 -14.54 -9.20 23.42
C ILE A 81 -16.08 -9.18 23.45
N GLU A 82 -16.73 -9.07 22.29
CA GLU A 82 -18.19 -9.05 22.22
C GLU A 82 -18.79 -10.37 22.72
N GLN A 83 -18.21 -11.51 22.31
CA GLN A 83 -18.64 -12.82 22.78
C GLN A 83 -18.47 -12.95 24.30
N LEU A 84 -17.30 -12.60 24.85
CA LEU A 84 -17.06 -12.68 26.29
C LEU A 84 -17.99 -11.77 27.09
N ASN A 85 -18.36 -10.60 26.55
CA ASN A 85 -19.35 -9.71 27.18
C ASN A 85 -20.76 -10.33 27.20
N LYS A 86 -21.15 -11.06 26.15
CA LYS A 86 -22.43 -11.79 26.13
C LYS A 86 -22.42 -12.91 27.17
N GLU A 87 -21.33 -13.66 27.27
CA GLU A 87 -21.16 -14.70 28.28
C GLU A 87 -21.16 -14.13 29.70
N LEU A 88 -20.53 -12.97 29.94
CA LEU A 88 -20.57 -12.27 31.23
C LEU A 88 -21.98 -11.91 31.66
N LYS A 89 -22.79 -11.36 30.73
CA LYS A 89 -24.20 -11.06 31.00
C LYS A 89 -24.99 -12.31 31.39
N ALA A 90 -24.74 -13.43 30.72
CA ALA A 90 -25.38 -14.70 31.06
C ALA A 90 -25.01 -15.15 32.48
N ILE A 91 -23.73 -15.05 32.85
CA ILE A 91 -23.26 -15.37 34.21
C ILE A 91 -23.85 -14.45 35.26
N ASP A 92 -23.91 -13.14 34.99
CA ASP A 92 -24.49 -12.17 35.92
C ASP A 92 -25.97 -12.46 36.18
N ASN A 93 -26.73 -12.79 35.13
CA ASN A 93 -28.13 -13.19 35.28
C ASN A 93 -28.27 -14.48 36.12
N SER A 94 -27.42 -15.49 35.87
CA SER A 94 -27.44 -16.74 36.65
C SER A 94 -27.03 -16.51 38.12
N LEU A 95 -26.08 -15.62 38.38
CA LEU A 95 -25.71 -15.24 39.75
C LEU A 95 -26.86 -14.54 40.48
N GLU A 96 -27.53 -13.59 39.83
CA GLU A 96 -28.67 -12.87 40.41
C GLU A 96 -29.83 -13.84 40.73
N GLU A 97 -30.13 -14.77 39.82
CA GLU A 97 -31.15 -15.80 40.02
C GLU A 97 -30.81 -16.70 41.23
N LEU A 98 -29.60 -17.25 41.28
CA LEU A 98 -29.15 -18.12 42.37
C LEU A 98 -29.12 -17.40 43.74
N GLU A 99 -28.67 -16.15 43.76
CA GLU A 99 -28.64 -15.33 44.99
C GLU A 99 -30.07 -15.01 45.47
N LYS A 100 -30.98 -14.72 44.55
CA LYS A 100 -32.39 -14.48 44.86
C LYS A 100 -33.10 -15.73 45.38
N GLU A 101 -32.90 -16.89 44.75
CA GLU A 101 -33.45 -18.16 45.22
C GLU A 101 -32.97 -18.52 46.62
N LEU A 102 -31.71 -18.24 46.93
CA LEU A 102 -31.13 -18.49 48.25
C LEU A 102 -31.75 -17.58 49.33
N LEU A 103 -32.11 -16.35 48.99
CA LEU A 103 -32.75 -15.39 49.89
C LEU A 103 -34.26 -15.63 50.10
N GLN A 104 -34.97 -16.11 49.08
CA GLN A 104 -36.43 -16.26 49.12
C GLN A 104 -36.90 -17.52 49.84
N THR A 105 -36.02 -18.49 50.03
CA THR A 105 -36.41 -19.80 50.54
C THR A 105 -35.99 -19.94 52.01
N ALA A 106 -36.87 -19.48 52.91
CA ALA A 106 -36.62 -19.37 54.35
C ALA A 106 -36.36 -20.71 55.08
N ASP A 107 -36.58 -21.85 54.43
CA ASP A 107 -36.45 -23.18 55.05
C ASP A 107 -35.74 -24.20 54.11
N LEU A 108 -34.69 -23.74 53.44
CA LEU A 108 -33.85 -24.64 52.64
C LEU A 108 -33.03 -25.60 53.53
N PRO A 109 -32.94 -26.89 53.17
CA PRO A 109 -32.00 -27.80 53.80
C PRO A 109 -30.57 -27.26 53.74
N LYS A 110 -29.82 -27.35 54.85
CA LYS A 110 -28.41 -26.89 54.92
C LYS A 110 -27.53 -27.42 53.79
N ALA A 111 -27.77 -28.65 53.35
CA ALA A 111 -27.05 -29.26 52.24
C ALA A 111 -27.33 -28.57 50.89
N THR A 112 -28.56 -28.11 50.64
CA THR A 112 -28.92 -27.36 49.43
C THR A 112 -28.28 -25.97 49.45
N VAL A 113 -28.33 -25.27 50.60
CA VAL A 113 -27.66 -23.97 50.78
C VAL A 113 -26.16 -24.08 50.50
N ALA A 114 -25.49 -25.11 51.03
CA ALA A 114 -24.07 -25.33 50.79
C ALA A 114 -23.75 -25.57 49.30
N LYS A 115 -24.58 -26.36 48.61
CA LYS A 115 -24.42 -26.62 47.16
C LYS A 115 -24.64 -25.35 46.33
N THR A 116 -25.69 -24.58 46.62
CA THR A 116 -25.95 -23.31 45.93
C THR A 116 -24.83 -22.30 46.16
N GLN A 117 -24.31 -22.20 47.39
CA GLN A 117 -23.19 -21.33 47.70
C GLN A 117 -21.90 -21.74 46.97
N ALA A 118 -21.63 -23.04 46.86
CA ALA A 118 -20.51 -23.55 46.06
C ALA A 118 -20.68 -23.18 44.58
N LEU A 119 -21.88 -23.34 44.03
CA LEU A 119 -22.19 -22.98 42.65
C LEU A 119 -22.02 -21.47 42.39
N ILE A 120 -22.52 -20.62 43.29
CA ILE A 120 -22.31 -19.15 43.24
C ILE A 120 -20.82 -18.82 43.24
N THR A 121 -20.02 -19.50 44.06
CA THR A 121 -18.57 -19.30 44.13
C THR A 121 -17.92 -19.65 42.79
N SER A 122 -18.26 -20.79 42.21
CA SER A 122 -17.75 -21.20 40.89
C SER A 122 -18.15 -20.22 39.77
N PHE A 123 -19.38 -19.69 39.79
CA PHE A 123 -19.78 -18.65 38.84
C PHE A 123 -18.99 -17.35 39.01
N LYS A 124 -18.66 -16.96 40.24
CA LYS A 124 -17.82 -15.78 40.53
C LYS A 124 -16.39 -15.98 40.02
N GLU A 125 -15.82 -17.17 40.17
CA GLU A 125 -14.51 -17.51 39.62
C GLU A 125 -14.51 -17.45 38.08
N GLU A 126 -15.55 -18.02 37.44
CA GLU A 126 -15.74 -17.99 35.99
C GLU A 126 -15.98 -16.57 35.44
N LYS A 127 -16.62 -15.70 36.22
CA LYS A 127 -16.79 -14.27 35.94
C LYS A 127 -15.43 -13.56 35.91
N GLU A 128 -14.62 -13.76 36.93
CA GLU A 128 -13.27 -13.17 37.01
C GLU A 128 -12.37 -13.65 35.87
N LEU A 129 -12.45 -14.93 35.51
CA LEU A 129 -11.72 -15.48 34.38
C LEU A 129 -12.10 -14.79 33.06
N ARG A 130 -13.40 -14.55 32.81
CA ARG A 130 -13.86 -13.85 31.60
C ARG A 130 -13.46 -12.39 31.60
N LEU A 131 -13.54 -11.70 32.72
CA LEU A 131 -13.04 -10.32 32.86
C LEU A 131 -11.54 -10.24 32.56
N ALA A 132 -10.75 -11.20 33.05
CA ALA A 132 -9.33 -11.28 32.73
C ALA A 132 -9.07 -11.49 31.22
N LYS A 133 -9.84 -12.37 30.57
CA LYS A 133 -9.78 -12.57 29.10
C LYS A 133 -10.13 -11.29 28.34
N ILE A 134 -11.18 -10.58 28.75
CA ILE A 134 -11.54 -9.29 28.13
C ILE A 134 -10.41 -8.29 28.27
N ARG A 135 -9.84 -8.12 29.47
CA ARG A 135 -8.68 -7.24 29.69
C ARG A 135 -7.51 -7.60 28.78
N PHE A 136 -7.22 -8.90 28.62
CA PHE A 136 -6.19 -9.37 27.71
C PHE A 136 -6.48 -8.99 26.24
N TYR A 137 -7.70 -9.23 25.74
CA TYR A 137 -8.05 -8.89 24.35
C TYR A 137 -8.05 -7.38 24.10
N VAL A 138 -8.48 -6.58 25.07
CA VAL A 138 -8.41 -5.10 24.99
C VAL A 138 -6.96 -4.64 24.89
N ALA A 139 -6.07 -5.14 25.75
CA ALA A 139 -4.65 -4.82 25.70
C ALA A 139 -3.99 -5.26 24.38
N CYS A 140 -4.35 -6.45 23.88
CA CYS A 140 -3.90 -6.92 22.56
C CYS A 140 -4.35 -5.99 21.44
N ARG A 141 -5.62 -5.58 21.42
CA ARG A 141 -6.14 -4.64 20.42
C ARG A 141 -5.38 -3.33 20.43
N GLU A 142 -5.21 -2.71 21.60
CA GLU A 142 -4.48 -1.45 21.75
C GLU A 142 -3.03 -1.55 21.24
N LYS A 143 -2.36 -2.66 21.53
CA LYS A 143 -0.99 -2.90 21.06
C LYS A 143 -0.93 -3.06 19.54
N LEU A 144 -1.89 -3.76 18.93
CA LEU A 144 -1.99 -3.90 17.49
C LEU A 144 -2.27 -2.56 16.80
N GLU A 145 -3.14 -1.73 17.35
CA GLU A 145 -3.42 -0.39 16.84
C GLU A 145 -2.21 0.54 16.96
N MET A 146 -1.48 0.47 18.08
CA MET A 146 -0.24 1.23 18.26
C MET A 146 0.81 0.82 17.23
N LEU A 147 0.97 -0.49 16.99
CA LEU A 147 1.88 -1.02 15.98
C LEU A 147 1.50 -0.54 14.58
N HIS A 148 0.21 -0.54 14.25
CA HIS A 148 -0.29 0.01 12.99
C HIS A 148 0.10 1.48 12.83
N ARG A 149 -0.22 2.32 13.82
CA ARG A 149 0.09 3.76 13.80
C ARG A 149 1.59 4.02 13.65
N ASN A 150 2.43 3.29 14.38
CA ASN A 150 3.87 3.44 14.32
C ASN A 150 4.43 3.09 12.93
N HIS A 151 3.99 1.96 12.35
CA HIS A 151 4.42 1.57 11.02
C HIS A 151 3.98 2.58 9.94
N THR A 152 2.76 3.12 10.03
CA THR A 152 2.29 4.18 9.14
C THR A 152 3.13 5.46 9.25
N LEU A 153 3.44 5.90 10.48
CA LEU A 153 4.26 7.07 10.72
C LEU A 153 5.68 6.89 10.18
N THR A 154 6.30 5.74 10.44
CA THR A 154 7.66 5.42 9.97
C THR A 154 7.73 5.44 8.44
N ARG A 155 6.73 4.86 7.74
CA ARG A 155 6.68 4.95 6.27
C ARG A 155 6.49 6.37 5.77
N SER A 156 5.65 7.17 6.43
CA SER A 156 5.46 8.59 6.08
C SER A 156 6.77 9.36 6.20
N LEU A 157 7.48 9.19 7.32
CA LEU A 157 8.80 9.80 7.54
C LEU A 157 9.79 9.39 6.45
N GLN A 158 9.88 8.10 6.15
CA GLN A 158 10.78 7.61 5.10
C GLN A 158 10.46 8.24 3.73
N SER A 159 9.18 8.33 3.37
CA SER A 159 8.76 9.00 2.12
C SER A 159 9.10 10.49 2.12
N LYS A 160 8.94 11.19 3.25
CA LYS A 160 9.30 12.61 3.37
C LYS A 160 10.81 12.84 3.33
N MET A 161 11.59 11.95 3.93
CA MET A 161 13.06 11.99 3.85
C MET A 161 13.53 11.79 2.42
N GLU A 162 12.92 10.87 1.67
CA GLU A 162 13.25 10.66 0.25
C GLU A 162 12.88 11.90 -0.59
N GLN A 163 11.70 12.48 -0.38
CA GLN A 163 11.29 13.73 -1.04
C GLN A 163 12.28 14.88 -0.74
N LEU A 164 12.71 14.99 0.52
CA LEU A 164 13.67 16.02 0.94
C LEU A 164 15.06 15.78 0.33
N LYS A 165 15.47 14.51 0.17
CA LYS A 165 16.72 14.16 -0.50
C LYS A 165 16.68 14.56 -1.98
N GLN A 166 15.59 14.24 -2.68
CA GLN A 166 15.39 14.63 -4.08
C GLN A 166 15.39 16.14 -4.27
N LEU A 167 14.71 16.89 -3.39
CA LEU A 167 14.73 18.36 -3.42
C LEU A 167 16.14 18.94 -3.20
N LYS A 168 16.95 18.29 -2.37
CA LYS A 168 18.34 18.72 -2.16
C LYS A 168 19.20 18.42 -3.38
N GLU A 169 19.06 17.24 -3.97
CA GLU A 169 19.78 16.87 -5.19
C GLU A 169 19.43 17.81 -6.36
N SER A 170 18.14 18.11 -6.55
CA SER A 170 17.72 19.10 -7.56
C SER A 170 18.30 20.48 -7.29
N HIS A 171 18.35 20.90 -6.01
CA HIS A 171 18.99 22.17 -5.65
C HIS A 171 20.50 22.20 -5.95
N TYR A 172 21.22 21.09 -5.81
CA TYR A 172 22.64 21.04 -6.19
C TYR A 172 22.84 21.11 -7.71
N GLU A 173 21.94 20.50 -8.47
CA GLU A 173 21.94 20.58 -9.94
C GLU A 173 21.62 21.98 -10.43
N GLU A 174 20.61 22.64 -9.87
CA GLU A 174 20.29 24.05 -10.12
C GLU A 174 21.43 24.99 -9.74
N LEU A 175 22.13 24.73 -8.62
CA LEU A 175 23.27 25.54 -8.18
C LEU A 175 24.47 25.39 -9.13
N ALA A 176 24.69 24.18 -9.67
CA ALA A 176 25.73 23.93 -10.66
C ALA A 176 25.41 24.61 -12.00
N GLU A 177 24.15 24.58 -12.42
CA GLU A 177 23.67 25.29 -13.61
C GLU A 177 23.81 26.81 -13.44
N MET A 178 23.46 27.33 -12.26
CA MET A 178 23.62 28.74 -11.92
C MET A 178 25.10 29.19 -11.92
N GLU A 179 26.01 28.37 -11.41
CA GLU A 179 27.45 28.68 -11.40
C GLU A 179 28.06 28.57 -12.81
N SER A 180 27.60 27.60 -13.63
CA SER A 180 27.97 27.52 -15.05
C SER A 180 27.52 28.78 -15.80
N LEU A 181 26.27 29.19 -15.60
CA LEU A 181 25.72 30.40 -16.22
C LEU A 181 26.48 31.65 -15.76
N ARG A 182 26.84 31.73 -14.47
CA ARG A 182 27.67 32.81 -13.93
C ARG A 182 29.05 32.83 -14.58
N SER A 183 29.69 31.68 -14.74
CA SER A 183 30.99 31.54 -15.42
C SER A 183 30.91 32.00 -16.87
N ASP A 184 29.86 31.61 -17.60
CA ASP A 184 29.65 32.00 -18.99
C ASP A 184 29.43 33.50 -19.14
N VAL A 185 28.62 34.10 -18.27
CA VAL A 185 28.40 35.56 -18.25
C VAL A 185 29.71 36.30 -17.94
N ASN A 186 30.49 35.85 -16.96
CA ASN A 186 31.77 36.46 -16.63
C ASN A 186 32.80 36.33 -17.78
N TYR A 187 32.84 35.18 -18.45
CA TYR A 187 33.69 34.95 -19.62
C TYR A 187 33.31 35.88 -20.77
N GLN A 188 32.01 36.01 -21.06
CA GLN A 188 31.50 36.93 -22.08
C GLN A 188 31.79 38.39 -21.73
N GLN A 189 31.64 38.78 -20.47
CA GLN A 189 31.99 40.13 -20.02
C GLN A 189 33.48 40.43 -20.23
N GLY A 190 34.37 39.52 -19.83
CA GLY A 190 35.82 39.67 -20.06
C GLY A 190 36.17 39.72 -21.55
N PHE A 191 35.48 38.94 -22.38
CA PHE A 191 35.62 39.01 -23.84
C PHE A 191 35.22 40.38 -24.40
N PHE A 192 34.06 40.92 -23.98
CA PHE A 192 33.62 42.26 -24.41
C PHE A 192 34.55 43.37 -23.93
N GLU A 193 35.05 43.31 -22.69
CA GLU A 193 36.03 44.27 -22.17
C GLU A 193 37.35 44.22 -22.95
N SER A 194 37.82 43.03 -23.34
CA SER A 194 39.01 42.87 -24.18
C SER A 194 38.79 43.41 -25.60
N PHE A 195 37.58 43.25 -26.15
CA PHE A 195 37.22 43.76 -27.46
C PHE A 195 37.14 45.29 -27.45
N ASP A 196 36.58 45.89 -26.39
CA ASP A 196 36.56 47.34 -26.20
C ASP A 196 37.99 47.90 -26.04
N GLN A 197 38.87 47.21 -25.31
CA GLN A 197 40.28 47.61 -25.23
C GLN A 197 41.02 47.48 -26.57
N LEU A 198 40.72 46.44 -27.35
CA LEU A 198 41.30 46.26 -28.70
C LEU A 198 40.74 47.31 -29.66
N SER A 199 39.45 47.62 -29.58
CA SER A 199 38.77 48.66 -30.35
C SER A 199 39.30 50.05 -30.02
N LEU A 200 39.48 50.37 -28.73
CA LEU A 200 40.14 51.60 -28.27
C LEU A 200 41.61 51.66 -28.72
N ARG A 201 42.32 50.53 -28.74
CA ARG A 201 43.66 50.47 -29.33
C ARG A 201 43.62 50.74 -30.83
N VAL A 202 42.72 50.11 -31.59
CA VAL A 202 42.59 50.33 -33.05
C VAL A 202 42.22 51.79 -33.35
N LEU A 203 41.29 52.38 -32.60
CA LEU A 203 40.93 53.80 -32.67
C LEU A 203 42.11 54.73 -32.35
N ASN A 204 42.99 54.36 -31.41
CA ASN A 204 44.21 55.10 -31.11
C ASN A 204 45.37 54.82 -32.09
N THR A 205 45.38 53.65 -32.76
CA THR A 205 46.46 53.23 -33.67
C THR A 205 46.29 53.80 -35.08
N GLU A 206 45.07 54.18 -35.49
CA GLU A 206 44.89 54.95 -36.74
C GLU A 206 45.42 56.39 -36.66
N SER A 207 45.77 56.89 -35.47
CA SER A 207 46.13 58.31 -35.29
C SER A 207 47.63 58.61 -35.26
N ILE A 208 48.52 57.78 -34.70
CA ILE A 208 49.92 58.20 -34.50
C ILE A 208 50.90 57.01 -34.60
N ARG A 209 51.65 56.99 -35.72
CA ARG A 209 53.05 56.54 -35.92
C ARG A 209 53.62 55.53 -34.91
N ASP A 210 53.86 54.30 -35.36
CA ASP A 210 55.18 53.62 -35.33
C ASP A 210 55.04 52.15 -35.76
N THR A 211 54.94 51.91 -37.07
CA THR A 211 55.02 50.59 -37.71
C THR A 211 56.41 49.96 -37.65
N GLU A 212 57.40 50.65 -37.10
CA GLU A 212 58.80 50.18 -37.02
C GLU A 212 59.10 49.45 -35.71
N LEU A 213 58.34 49.73 -34.63
CA LEU A 213 58.49 49.10 -33.31
C LEU A 213 57.91 47.67 -33.29
N LEU A 214 56.80 47.44 -34.00
CA LEU A 214 56.11 46.15 -34.06
C LEU A 214 56.92 45.06 -34.78
N HIS A 215 57.78 45.43 -35.73
CA HIS A 215 58.65 44.47 -36.41
C HIS A 215 59.79 43.98 -35.52
N LYS A 216 60.34 44.88 -34.69
CA LYS A 216 61.44 44.57 -33.78
C LYS A 216 61.01 43.71 -32.60
N GLU A 217 59.75 43.81 -32.20
CA GLU A 217 59.16 43.01 -31.11
C GLU A 217 58.70 41.63 -31.59
N LEU A 218 58.30 41.50 -32.87
CA LEU A 218 58.05 40.22 -33.53
C LEU A 218 59.32 39.39 -33.73
N GLU A 219 60.45 40.02 -34.08
CA GLU A 219 61.74 39.34 -34.23
C GLU A 219 62.25 38.79 -32.90
N LYS A 220 62.03 39.51 -31.80
CA LYS A 220 62.45 39.10 -30.46
C LYS A 220 61.64 37.93 -29.88
N MET A 221 60.37 37.79 -30.27
CA MET A 221 59.53 36.65 -29.87
C MET A 221 59.80 35.38 -30.69
N VAL A 222 60.45 35.48 -31.86
CA VAL A 222 60.83 34.31 -32.67
C VAL A 222 62.16 33.70 -32.21
N ASP A 223 63.05 34.48 -31.59
CA ASP A 223 64.32 34.00 -31.01
C ASP A 223 64.17 33.34 -29.63
N GLU A 224 63.00 33.45 -28.98
CA GLU A 224 62.68 32.82 -27.69
C GLU A 224 61.86 31.51 -27.81
N ILE A 225 61.70 30.97 -29.04
CA ILE A 225 61.16 29.63 -29.32
C ILE A 225 62.26 28.75 -29.90
#